data_AF-A0A6P3R0A3-F1
#
_entry.id   AF-A0A6P3R0A3-F1
#
_cell.length_a   1.000
_cell.length_b   1.000
_cell.length_c   1.000
_cell.angle_alpha   90.00
_cell.angle_beta   90.00
_cell.angle_gamma   90.00
#
_symmetry.space_group_name_H-M   'P 1'
#
loop_
_entity.id
_entity.type
_entity.pdbx_description
1 polymer ?
#
loop_
_entity_poly.entity_id
_entity_poly.type
_entity_poly.pdbx_seq_one_letter_code
_entity_poly.pdbx_strand_id
1 'polypeptide(L)'
;MDEIKGKDRVILALEKELGVQTGQTQKLLLQKEALDEQLVQVKEAERYHGSPKRELPPGIGDTAELLGVQDQHMDERDVRRFQLKIAELNSVIRKLEDRNTLLADERNELLKRSREMEVQLKPLVEKNKRMNKKNEDLLHSIQRMEEKIKNLTRENVEMKEKLSAQASLKRHTSLNDLSLTRDEQEIEFLRLQVLEQQHVIDDLSLKHVVETFFGFDEESVDSETLSETSCNTDRTDRAPATPEEDLDDTTTREEADLRFCQLTREYQALQRAYALLQEQVGGTLDAEREARTREQLQADLLRCQAKIEDLEKLLVEKGQDSKWVEEKQLLIRTNQDLLEKIYRLEMEESQLKNEMQDAKDQNELLEFRVLELEERERRSPAFNLQITSFPESSPGALQLFCRQEGVKDVNISELMKKLDILGDNGNLRNEEQVAIIQAGTVLALCEKWLKQIEGTEAALTQKMLDLEKEKDLFSRQKGYLEEELDYRKQALDQAHLRTRELEDKLEAQRRHLKELEEKFLFLFLFFSLAFILWP
;
A
#
# COMPACT_ATOMS: atom_id res chain seq x y z
N MET A 1 1.84 31.95 0.77
CA MET A 1 0.81 32.78 0.11
C MET A 1 0.18 32.04 -1.08
N ASP A 2 0.98 31.34 -1.90
CA ASP A 2 0.46 30.60 -3.06
C ASP A 2 -0.32 29.34 -2.71
N GLU A 3 0.00 28.68 -1.59
CA GLU A 3 -0.76 27.55 -1.06
C GLU A 3 -2.19 27.92 -0.66
N ILE A 4 -2.37 29.13 -0.11
CA ILE A 4 -3.69 29.68 0.28
C ILE A 4 -4.50 29.96 -0.99
N LYS A 5 -3.89 30.58 -2.00
CA LYS A 5 -4.51 30.80 -3.32
C LYS A 5 -4.81 29.50 -4.08
N GLY A 6 -4.10 28.41 -3.77
CA GLY A 6 -4.39 27.07 -4.27
C GLY A 6 -5.63 26.48 -3.61
N LYS A 7 -5.72 26.58 -2.28
CA LYS A 7 -6.88 26.12 -1.51
C LYS A 7 -8.16 26.89 -1.85
N ASP A 8 -8.09 28.21 -2.04
CA ASP A 8 -9.26 29.02 -2.45
C ASP A 8 -9.80 28.63 -3.83
N ARG A 9 -8.92 28.23 -4.76
CA ARG A 9 -9.33 27.73 -6.08
C ARG A 9 -10.04 26.38 -6.01
N VAL A 10 -9.59 25.50 -5.12
CA VAL A 10 -10.23 24.20 -4.87
C VAL A 10 -11.59 24.40 -4.20
N ILE A 11 -11.70 25.31 -3.24
CA ILE A 11 -12.97 25.65 -2.58
C ILE A 11 -13.99 26.18 -3.59
N LEU A 12 -13.60 27.12 -4.46
CA LEU A 12 -14.47 27.64 -5.51
C LEU A 12 -14.93 26.56 -6.52
N ALA A 13 -14.05 25.61 -6.84
CA ALA A 13 -14.41 24.48 -7.70
C ALA A 13 -15.44 23.57 -7.02
N LEU A 14 -15.22 23.25 -5.74
CA LEU A 14 -16.13 22.42 -4.95
C LEU A 14 -17.49 23.10 -4.72
N GLU A 15 -17.54 24.40 -4.49
CA GLU A 15 -18.78 25.16 -4.37
C GLU A 15 -19.60 25.16 -5.67
N LYS A 16 -18.92 25.29 -6.82
CA LYS A 16 -19.55 25.20 -8.14
C LYS A 16 -20.13 23.81 -8.40
N GLU A 17 -19.38 22.76 -8.07
CA GLU A 17 -19.80 21.36 -8.24
C GLU A 17 -20.97 21.01 -7.31
N LEU A 18 -20.94 21.51 -6.07
CA LEU A 18 -22.04 21.38 -5.11
C LEU A 18 -23.31 22.09 -5.61
N GLY A 19 -23.18 23.28 -6.21
CA GLY A 19 -24.30 23.99 -6.83
C GLY A 19 -24.93 23.20 -7.98
N VAL A 20 -24.12 22.58 -8.84
CA VAL A 20 -24.59 21.72 -9.93
C VAL A 20 -25.28 20.46 -9.39
N GLN A 21 -24.71 19.79 -8.38
CA GLN A 21 -25.34 18.65 -7.73
C GLN A 21 -26.67 19.01 -7.05
N THR A 22 -26.74 20.19 -6.42
CA THR A 22 -27.98 20.67 -5.80
C THR A 22 -29.07 20.88 -6.86
N GLY A 23 -28.72 21.49 -8.00
CA GLY A 23 -29.63 21.65 -9.13
C GLY A 23 -30.09 20.32 -9.76
N GLN A 24 -29.19 19.35 -9.89
CA GLN A 24 -29.53 18.00 -10.36
C GLN A 24 -30.46 17.27 -9.37
N THR A 25 -30.21 17.40 -8.07
CA THR A 25 -31.06 16.83 -7.01
C THR A 25 -32.47 17.42 -7.06
N GLN A 26 -32.58 18.73 -7.26
CA GLN A 26 -33.87 19.41 -7.35
C GLN A 26 -34.64 18.99 -8.62
N LYS A 27 -33.95 18.80 -9.75
CA LYS A 27 -34.56 18.26 -10.99
C LYS A 27 -35.07 16.82 -10.79
N LEU A 28 -34.32 15.96 -10.11
CA LEU A 28 -34.74 14.60 -9.79
C LEU A 28 -35.94 14.56 -8.84
N LEU A 29 -36.00 15.47 -7.86
CA LEU A 29 -37.15 15.64 -6.98
C LEU A 29 -38.42 16.00 -7.76
N LEU A 30 -38.34 16.96 -8.68
CA LEU A 30 -39.47 17.33 -9.54
C LEU A 30 -39.91 16.18 -10.47
N GLN A 31 -38.96 15.39 -10.99
CA GLN A 31 -39.29 14.19 -11.77
C GLN A 31 -39.98 13.12 -10.93
N LYS A 32 -39.56 12.95 -9.67
CA LYS A 32 -40.20 12.03 -8.72
C LYS A 32 -41.64 12.48 -8.41
N GLU A 33 -41.85 13.76 -8.12
CA GLU A 33 -43.19 14.31 -7.86
C GLU A 33 -44.12 14.12 -9.07
N ALA A 34 -43.62 14.35 -10.30
CA ALA A 34 -44.40 14.09 -11.52
C ALA A 34 -44.75 12.61 -11.72
N LEU A 35 -43.84 11.69 -11.37
CA LEU A 35 -44.09 10.25 -11.39
C LEU A 35 -45.12 9.82 -10.34
N ASP A 36 -45.04 10.38 -9.13
CA ASP A 36 -45.99 10.11 -8.06
C ASP A 36 -47.40 10.59 -8.44
N GLU A 37 -47.53 11.75 -9.09
CA GLU A 37 -48.81 12.24 -9.63
C GLU A 37 -49.39 11.33 -10.73
N GLN A 38 -48.56 10.84 -11.65
CA GLN A 38 -48.98 9.87 -12.68
C GLN A 38 -49.45 8.55 -12.04
N LEU A 39 -48.76 8.10 -10.99
CA LEU A 39 -49.09 6.86 -10.30
C LEU A 39 -50.40 6.97 -9.49
N VAL A 40 -50.72 8.15 -8.97
CA VAL A 40 -52.03 8.46 -8.38
C VAL A 40 -53.11 8.44 -9.46
N GLN A 41 -52.89 9.05 -10.63
CA GLN A 41 -53.84 9.04 -11.74
C GLN A 41 -54.13 7.63 -12.28
N VAL A 42 -53.10 6.77 -12.36
CA VAL A 42 -53.27 5.35 -12.74
C VAL A 42 -54.09 4.60 -11.68
N LYS A 43 -53.79 4.80 -10.40
CA LYS A 43 -54.56 4.19 -9.30
C LYS A 43 -56.00 4.69 -9.25
N GLU A 44 -56.27 5.94 -9.63
CA GLU A 44 -57.62 6.48 -9.75
C GLU A 44 -58.35 5.93 -10.97
N ALA A 45 -57.68 5.79 -12.12
CA ALA A 45 -58.23 5.17 -13.32
C ALA A 45 -58.58 3.68 -13.11
N GLU A 46 -57.80 2.95 -12.31
CA GLU A 46 -58.09 1.56 -11.92
C GLU A 46 -59.33 1.44 -11.02
N ARG A 47 -59.71 2.49 -10.27
CA ARG A 47 -60.96 2.46 -9.48
C ARG A 47 -62.23 2.56 -10.32
N TYR A 48 -62.13 2.97 -11.59
CA TYR A 48 -63.28 3.14 -12.49
C TYR A 48 -63.44 2.01 -13.53
N HIS A 49 -62.55 1.02 -13.55
CA HIS A 49 -62.66 -0.14 -14.45
C HIS A 49 -62.65 -1.47 -13.68
N GLY A 50 -63.76 -1.76 -13.00
CA GLY A 50 -64.07 -3.10 -12.51
C GLY A 50 -64.42 -4.04 -13.67
N SER A 51 -63.66 -5.12 -13.83
CA SER A 51 -63.93 -6.19 -14.79
C SER A 51 -65.27 -6.90 -14.47
N PRO A 52 -66.14 -7.22 -15.45
CA PRO A 52 -67.44 -7.84 -15.19
C PRO A 52 -67.26 -9.24 -14.61
N LYS A 53 -67.71 -9.43 -13.37
CA LYS A 53 -67.83 -10.76 -12.76
C LYS A 53 -69.03 -11.48 -13.38
N ARG A 54 -68.78 -12.68 -13.89
CA ARG A 54 -69.76 -13.66 -14.36
C ARG A 54 -70.58 -14.15 -13.17
N GLU A 55 -71.81 -13.68 -13.03
CA GLU A 55 -72.78 -14.26 -12.11
C GLU A 55 -73.27 -15.60 -12.64
N LEU A 56 -73.22 -16.63 -11.80
CA LEU A 56 -73.89 -17.92 -11.99
C LEU A 56 -75.28 -17.85 -11.35
N PRO A 57 -76.37 -18.21 -12.04
CA PRO A 57 -77.66 -18.37 -11.40
C PRO A 57 -77.77 -19.75 -10.70
N PRO A 58 -78.50 -19.84 -9.57
CA PRO A 58 -78.67 -21.07 -8.82
C PRO A 58 -79.84 -21.90 -9.35
N GLY A 59 -79.57 -23.19 -9.62
CA GLY A 59 -80.55 -24.27 -9.66
C GLY A 59 -81.53 -24.28 -10.85
N ILE A 60 -81.57 -25.40 -11.55
CA ILE A 60 -82.78 -26.17 -11.91
C ILE A 60 -82.29 -27.40 -12.67
N GLY A 61 -82.55 -28.57 -12.08
CA GLY A 61 -82.41 -29.85 -12.75
C GLY A 61 -83.45 -29.99 -13.88
N ASP A 62 -83.24 -31.01 -14.70
CA ASP A 62 -84.12 -31.47 -15.76
C ASP A 62 -84.25 -30.54 -16.98
N THR A 63 -83.41 -30.81 -17.98
CA THR A 63 -83.71 -30.57 -19.40
C THR A 63 -82.89 -31.56 -20.24
N ALA A 64 -83.19 -32.84 -20.04
CA ALA A 64 -82.81 -33.91 -20.97
C ALA A 64 -83.69 -33.94 -22.24
N GLU A 65 -84.54 -32.93 -22.46
CA GLU A 65 -85.49 -32.86 -23.59
C GLU A 65 -85.41 -31.49 -24.29
N LEU A 66 -84.24 -31.10 -24.83
CA LEU A 66 -84.22 -29.98 -25.79
C LEU A 66 -83.03 -29.98 -26.76
N LEU A 67 -82.50 -31.16 -27.09
CA LEU A 67 -81.74 -31.35 -28.33
C LEU A 67 -82.60 -32.19 -29.26
N GLY A 68 -83.61 -31.52 -29.82
CA GLY A 68 -84.21 -31.95 -31.06
C GLY A 68 -83.11 -32.10 -32.10
N VAL A 69 -82.94 -33.34 -32.56
CA VAL A 69 -82.56 -33.74 -33.91
C VAL A 69 -82.19 -32.54 -34.81
N GLN A 70 -80.92 -32.14 -34.76
CA GLN A 70 -80.27 -31.56 -35.92
C GLN A 70 -79.21 -32.56 -36.35
N ASP A 71 -79.66 -33.45 -37.22
CA ASP A 71 -78.84 -34.28 -38.08
C ASP A 71 -78.02 -33.34 -38.98
N GLN A 72 -76.92 -32.78 -38.45
CA GLN A 72 -75.81 -32.32 -39.26
C GLN A 72 -74.85 -33.49 -39.31
N HIS A 73 -75.04 -34.31 -40.34
CA HIS A 73 -74.03 -35.23 -40.84
C HIS A 73 -72.75 -34.42 -41.05
N MET A 74 -71.86 -34.38 -40.05
CA MET A 74 -70.50 -33.85 -40.23
C MET A 74 -69.91 -34.68 -41.36
N ASP A 75 -69.59 -34.04 -42.48
CA ASP A 75 -69.01 -34.71 -43.64
C ASP A 75 -67.79 -35.50 -43.14
N GLU A 76 -67.61 -36.76 -43.58
CA GLU A 76 -66.48 -37.59 -43.14
C GLU A 76 -65.13 -36.88 -43.38
N ARG A 77 -65.12 -35.95 -44.34
CA ARG A 77 -64.01 -35.04 -44.64
C ARG A 77 -63.71 -34.03 -43.54
N ASP A 78 -64.70 -33.54 -42.80
CA ASP A 78 -64.51 -32.63 -41.66
C ASP A 78 -63.98 -33.37 -40.45
N VAL A 79 -64.51 -34.57 -40.16
CA VAL A 79 -63.99 -35.45 -39.09
C VAL A 79 -62.52 -35.80 -39.35
N ARG A 80 -62.17 -36.16 -40.59
CA ARG A 80 -60.76 -36.40 -40.99
C ARG A 80 -59.89 -35.16 -40.85
N ARG A 81 -60.39 -33.97 -41.20
CA ARG A 81 -59.66 -32.70 -40.99
C ARG A 81 -59.39 -32.42 -39.51
N PHE A 82 -60.38 -32.62 -38.64
CA PHE A 82 -60.17 -32.45 -37.20
C PHE A 82 -59.20 -33.47 -36.62
N GLN A 83 -59.29 -34.75 -37.04
CA GLN A 83 -58.34 -35.78 -36.61
C GLN A 83 -56.90 -35.47 -37.03
N LEU A 84 -56.69 -35.00 -38.26
CA LEU A 84 -55.38 -34.53 -38.72
C LEU A 84 -54.90 -33.34 -37.89
N LYS A 85 -55.78 -32.38 -37.57
CA LYS A 85 -55.40 -31.23 -36.74
C LYS A 85 -55.01 -31.63 -35.31
N ILE A 86 -55.72 -32.58 -34.72
CA ILE A 86 -55.38 -33.16 -33.41
C ILE A 86 -54.02 -33.88 -33.48
N ALA A 87 -53.75 -34.63 -34.55
CA ALA A 87 -52.48 -35.30 -34.74
C ALA A 87 -51.30 -34.32 -34.91
N GLU A 88 -51.50 -33.24 -35.68
CA GLU A 88 -50.53 -32.15 -35.79
C GLU A 88 -50.24 -31.49 -34.43
N LEU A 89 -51.28 -31.12 -33.69
CA LEU A 89 -51.14 -30.50 -32.37
C LEU A 89 -50.42 -31.45 -31.39
N ASN A 90 -50.77 -32.73 -31.38
CA ASN A 90 -50.08 -33.73 -30.57
C ASN A 90 -48.60 -33.90 -30.97
N SER A 91 -48.28 -33.77 -32.26
CA SER A 91 -46.87 -33.76 -32.70
C SER A 91 -46.14 -32.51 -32.22
N VAL A 92 -46.79 -31.35 -32.17
CA VAL A 92 -46.20 -30.11 -31.65
C VAL A 92 -46.00 -30.21 -30.14
N ILE A 93 -46.98 -30.74 -29.41
CA ILE A 93 -46.90 -30.98 -27.96
C ILE A 93 -45.68 -31.85 -27.63
N ARG A 94 -45.51 -32.98 -28.32
CA ARG A 94 -44.33 -33.85 -28.11
C ARG A 94 -43.00 -33.13 -28.36
N LYS A 95 -42.90 -32.35 -29.44
CA LYS A 95 -41.68 -31.55 -29.72
C LYS A 95 -41.41 -30.51 -28.62
N LEU A 96 -42.46 -29.91 -28.07
CA LEU A 96 -42.34 -28.97 -26.95
C LEU A 96 -41.94 -29.68 -25.66
N GLU A 97 -42.46 -30.87 -25.39
CA GLU A 97 -42.06 -31.70 -24.26
C GLU A 97 -40.58 -32.08 -24.35
N ASP A 98 -40.12 -32.57 -25.51
CA ASP A 98 -38.70 -32.89 -25.76
C ASP A 98 -37.82 -31.65 -25.56
N ARG A 99 -38.21 -30.50 -26.12
CA ARG A 99 -37.51 -29.22 -25.91
C ARG A 99 -37.45 -28.86 -24.42
N ASN A 100 -38.52 -29.08 -23.67
CA ASN A 100 -38.60 -28.75 -22.26
C ASN A 100 -37.72 -29.66 -21.40
N THR A 101 -37.59 -30.95 -21.76
CA THR A 101 -36.65 -31.86 -21.10
C THR A 101 -35.19 -31.41 -21.29
N LEU A 102 -34.81 -31.03 -22.52
CA LEU A 102 -33.47 -30.51 -22.79
C LEU A 102 -33.16 -29.22 -22.01
N LEU A 103 -34.12 -28.30 -21.94
CA LEU A 103 -33.98 -27.07 -21.15
C LEU A 103 -33.84 -27.36 -19.65
N ALA A 104 -34.54 -28.37 -19.14
CA ALA A 104 -34.41 -28.80 -17.75
C ALA A 104 -33.01 -29.37 -17.46
N ASP A 105 -32.46 -30.17 -18.38
CA ASP A 105 -31.10 -30.71 -18.27
C ASP A 105 -30.04 -29.61 -18.34
N GLU A 106 -30.16 -28.68 -19.29
CA GLU A 106 -29.29 -27.49 -19.39
C GLU A 106 -29.31 -26.67 -18.10
N ARG A 107 -30.50 -26.42 -17.53
CA ARG A 107 -30.67 -25.71 -16.26
C ARG A 107 -29.97 -26.43 -15.11
N ASN A 108 -30.04 -27.76 -15.06
CA ASN A 108 -29.42 -28.55 -14.01
C ASN A 108 -27.89 -28.55 -14.12
N GLU A 109 -27.34 -28.63 -15.33
CA GLU A 109 -25.90 -28.49 -15.58
C GLU A 109 -25.38 -27.09 -15.22
N LEU A 110 -26.12 -26.04 -15.56
CA LEU A 110 -25.78 -24.67 -15.15
C LEU A 110 -25.77 -24.51 -13.62
N LEU A 111 -26.74 -25.10 -12.92
CA LEU A 111 -26.76 -25.10 -11.46
C LEU A 111 -25.57 -25.84 -10.85
N LYS A 112 -25.16 -26.96 -11.46
CA LYS A 112 -23.98 -27.71 -11.01
C LYS A 112 -22.71 -26.87 -11.16
N ARG A 113 -22.50 -26.25 -12.33
CA ARG A 113 -21.37 -25.33 -12.56
C ARG A 113 -21.37 -24.13 -11.61
N SER A 114 -22.55 -23.57 -11.33
CA SER A 114 -22.70 -22.48 -10.36
C SER A 114 -22.22 -22.90 -8.97
N ARG A 115 -22.65 -24.07 -8.48
CA ARG A 115 -22.20 -24.62 -7.19
C ARG A 115 -20.70 -24.91 -7.16
N GLU A 116 -20.14 -25.45 -8.23
CA GLU A 116 -18.69 -25.69 -8.35
C GLU A 116 -17.89 -24.38 -8.29
N MET A 117 -18.37 -23.32 -8.96
CA MET A 117 -17.77 -21.99 -8.90
C MET A 117 -17.87 -21.37 -7.51
N GLU A 118 -19.00 -21.51 -6.82
CA GLU A 118 -19.17 -21.06 -5.42
C GLU A 118 -18.16 -21.75 -4.48
N VAL A 119 -17.92 -23.06 -4.67
CA VAL A 119 -16.93 -23.81 -3.90
C VAL A 119 -15.51 -23.29 -4.14
N GLN A 120 -15.17 -22.95 -5.38
CA GLN A 120 -13.86 -22.36 -5.71
C GLN A 120 -13.68 -20.94 -5.18
N LEU A 121 -14.76 -20.16 -5.07
CA LEU A 121 -14.72 -18.78 -4.57
C LEU A 121 -14.48 -18.72 -3.05
N LYS A 122 -15.01 -19.67 -2.26
CA LYS A 122 -14.84 -19.72 -0.79
C LYS A 122 -13.40 -19.56 -0.29
N PRO A 123 -12.40 -20.35 -0.74
CA PRO A 123 -11.02 -20.21 -0.26
C PRO A 123 -10.39 -18.87 -0.66
N LEU A 124 -10.81 -18.28 -1.78
CA LEU A 124 -10.36 -16.95 -2.20
C LEU A 124 -10.91 -15.87 -1.27
N VAL A 125 -12.19 -15.95 -0.91
CA VAL A 125 -12.81 -15.04 0.07
C VAL A 125 -12.13 -15.16 1.43
N GLU A 126 -11.83 -16.37 1.90
CA GLU A 126 -11.11 -16.59 3.16
C GLU A 126 -9.66 -16.09 3.11
N LYS A 127 -8.97 -16.26 1.99
CA LYS A 127 -7.64 -15.68 1.77
C LYS A 127 -7.71 -14.16 1.80
N ASN A 128 -8.71 -13.56 1.15
CA ASN A 128 -8.91 -12.12 1.13
C ASN A 128 -9.20 -11.56 2.54
N LYS A 129 -10.09 -12.21 3.30
CA LYS A 129 -10.33 -11.86 4.72
C LYS A 129 -9.06 -11.88 5.57
N ARG A 130 -8.20 -12.90 5.39
CA ARG A 130 -6.91 -12.99 6.10
C ARG A 130 -5.95 -11.88 5.70
N MET A 131 -5.87 -11.56 4.41
CA MET A 131 -5.07 -10.45 3.92
C MET A 131 -5.57 -9.12 4.45
N ASN A 132 -6.89 -8.90 4.47
CA ASN A 132 -7.48 -7.68 4.99
C ASN A 132 -7.16 -7.47 6.47
N LYS A 133 -7.23 -8.54 7.28
CA LYS A 133 -6.80 -8.48 8.69
C LYS A 133 -5.32 -8.08 8.84
N LYS A 134 -4.44 -8.62 8.00
CA LYS A 134 -3.02 -8.22 8.01
C LYS A 134 -2.83 -6.75 7.60
N ASN A 135 -3.60 -6.27 6.63
CA ASN A 135 -3.57 -4.86 6.23
C ASN A 135 -3.99 -3.95 7.38
N GLU A 136 -5.06 -4.31 8.10
CA GLU A 136 -5.47 -3.60 9.31
C GLU A 136 -4.35 -3.60 10.37
N ASP A 137 -3.76 -4.77 10.67
CA ASP A 137 -2.67 -4.86 11.66
C ASP A 137 -1.46 -3.98 11.27
N LEU A 138 -1.11 -3.94 9.98
CA LEU A 138 -0.05 -3.07 9.46
C LEU A 138 -0.42 -1.59 9.56
N LEU A 139 -1.67 -1.22 9.25
CA LEU A 139 -2.15 0.15 9.34
C LEU A 139 -2.10 0.66 10.78
N HIS A 140 -2.52 -0.16 11.76
CA HIS A 140 -2.35 0.14 13.18
C HIS A 140 -0.88 0.26 13.59
N SER A 141 0.02 -0.53 12.99
CA SER A 141 1.46 -0.40 13.24
C SER A 141 2.04 0.90 12.67
N ILE A 142 1.60 1.30 11.48
CA ILE A 142 2.00 2.57 10.86
C ILE A 142 1.53 3.74 11.71
N GLN A 143 0.27 3.77 12.14
CA GLN A 143 -0.27 4.82 13.01
C GLN A 143 0.56 4.98 14.30
N ARG A 144 0.92 3.86 14.96
CA ARG A 144 1.79 3.90 16.16
C ARG A 144 3.17 4.48 15.86
N MET A 145 3.75 4.15 14.70
CA MET A 145 5.04 4.72 14.29
C MET A 145 4.92 6.21 13.96
N GLU A 146 3.85 6.63 13.29
CA GLU A 146 3.57 8.05 13.01
C GLU A 146 3.40 8.86 14.30
N GLU A 147 2.70 8.33 15.30
CA GLU A 147 2.59 8.95 16.63
C GLU A 147 3.96 9.06 17.31
N LYS A 148 4.78 8.01 17.24
CA LYS A 148 6.15 8.04 17.77
C LYS A 148 7.01 9.11 17.07
N ILE A 149 6.90 9.22 15.75
CA ILE A 149 7.58 10.27 14.98
C ILE A 149 7.08 11.66 15.38
N LYS A 150 5.77 11.86 15.55
CA LYS A 150 5.20 13.13 16.02
C LYS A 150 5.71 13.49 17.42
N ASN A 151 5.79 12.52 18.34
CA ASN A 151 6.36 12.72 19.68
C ASN A 151 7.84 13.13 19.61
N LEU A 152 8.67 12.36 18.88
CA LEU A 152 10.09 12.66 18.72
C LEU A 152 10.33 14.00 18.01
N THR A 153 9.46 14.38 17.08
CA THR A 153 9.53 15.68 16.41
C THR A 153 9.24 16.81 17.40
N ARG A 154 8.22 16.66 18.25
CA ARG A 154 7.93 17.61 19.34
C ARG A 154 9.09 17.72 20.34
N GLU A 155 9.62 16.59 20.81
CA GLU A 155 10.78 16.57 21.72
C GLU A 155 12.01 17.23 21.09
N ASN A 156 12.27 16.99 19.79
CA ASN A 156 13.35 17.65 19.07
C ASN A 156 13.17 19.17 18.97
N VAL A 157 11.94 19.64 18.72
CA VAL A 157 11.63 21.07 18.72
C VAL A 157 11.85 21.65 20.13
N GLU A 158 11.34 20.99 21.16
CA GLU A 158 11.51 21.42 22.56
C GLU A 158 12.99 21.45 22.98
N MET A 159 13.79 20.47 22.57
CA MET A 159 15.24 20.47 22.80
C MET A 159 15.95 21.60 22.06
N LYS A 160 15.56 21.89 20.81
CA LYS A 160 16.08 23.04 20.06
C LYS A 160 15.70 24.37 20.71
N GLU A 161 14.47 24.49 21.19
CA GLU A 161 14.01 25.68 21.93
C GLU A 161 14.80 25.84 23.23
N LYS A 162 14.99 24.77 24.02
CA LYS A 162 15.83 24.77 25.23
C LYS A 162 17.27 25.17 24.94
N LEU A 163 17.89 24.64 23.88
CA LEU A 163 19.24 25.01 23.44
C LEU A 163 19.30 26.48 22.98
N SER A 164 18.28 26.97 22.27
CA SER A 164 18.20 28.37 21.83
C SER A 164 17.95 29.35 22.99
N ALA A 165 17.15 28.95 23.99
CA ALA A 165 16.91 29.70 25.22
C ALA A 165 18.14 29.70 26.13
N GLN A 166 18.89 28.60 26.13
CA GLN A 166 20.20 28.54 26.79
C GLN A 166 21.25 29.39 26.07
N ALA A 167 21.18 29.52 24.74
CA ALA A 167 22.01 30.46 23.98
C ALA A 167 21.63 31.92 24.25
N SER A 168 20.36 32.24 24.52
CA SER A 168 19.92 33.60 24.87
C SER A 168 20.13 33.96 26.35
N LEU A 169 20.13 32.98 27.28
CA LEU A 169 20.59 33.18 28.67
C LEU A 169 22.12 33.16 28.82
N LYS A 170 22.87 32.59 27.87
CA LYS A 170 24.35 32.67 27.79
C LYS A 170 24.86 33.96 27.13
N ARG A 171 24.12 35.07 27.27
CA ARG A 171 24.73 36.41 27.20
C ARG A 171 25.50 36.78 28.47
N HIS A 172 25.68 35.83 29.38
CA HIS A 172 26.83 35.80 30.28
C HIS A 172 27.89 34.87 29.68
N THR A 173 29.00 35.49 29.26
CA THR A 173 30.33 34.93 28.96
C THR A 173 30.51 33.48 29.41
N SER A 174 30.55 32.56 28.45
CA SER A 174 30.83 31.16 28.71
C SER A 174 32.34 30.94 28.92
N LEU A 175 32.71 30.07 29.84
CA LEU A 175 34.08 29.83 30.30
C LEU A 175 35.04 29.33 29.18
N ASN A 176 34.49 28.87 28.05
CA ASN A 176 35.25 28.47 26.86
C ASN A 176 35.73 29.67 26.02
N ASP A 177 35.01 30.80 26.04
CA ASP A 177 35.47 32.00 25.32
C ASP A 177 36.58 32.71 26.10
N LEU A 178 36.60 32.58 27.43
CA LEU A 178 37.69 33.08 28.29
C LEU A 178 38.95 32.21 28.18
N SER A 179 38.84 30.89 28.00
CA SER A 179 40.04 30.08 27.72
C SER A 179 40.58 30.38 26.33
N LEU A 180 39.73 30.49 25.30
CA LEU A 180 40.20 30.78 23.94
C LEU A 180 40.83 32.17 23.84
N THR A 181 40.24 33.20 24.47
CA THR A 181 40.83 34.55 24.50
C THR A 181 42.08 34.65 25.38
N ARG A 182 42.17 33.87 26.47
CA ARG A 182 43.39 33.76 27.27
C ARG A 182 44.50 33.03 26.52
N ASP A 183 44.18 31.92 25.85
CA ASP A 183 45.12 31.15 25.05
C ASP A 183 45.59 31.98 23.86
N GLU A 184 44.71 32.76 23.22
CA GLU A 184 45.09 33.73 22.17
C GLU A 184 45.99 34.86 22.69
N GLN A 185 45.73 35.38 23.88
CA GLN A 185 46.59 36.39 24.52
C GLN A 185 47.95 35.82 24.94
N GLU A 186 47.98 34.57 25.41
CA GLU A 186 49.20 33.85 25.77
C GLU A 186 50.04 33.51 24.53
N ILE A 187 49.41 33.15 23.41
CA ILE A 187 50.06 32.97 22.10
C ILE A 187 50.61 34.30 21.56
N GLU A 188 49.86 35.40 21.67
CA GLU A 188 50.34 36.75 21.29
C GLU A 188 51.56 37.17 22.14
N PHE A 189 51.50 36.95 23.45
CA PHE A 189 52.62 37.23 24.36
C PHE A 189 53.87 36.40 24.00
N LEU A 190 53.71 35.10 23.74
CA LEU A 190 54.81 34.23 23.33
C LEU A 190 55.37 34.63 21.96
N ARG A 191 54.53 35.05 20.99
CA ARG A 191 54.99 35.57 19.69
C ARG A 191 55.80 36.86 19.87
N LEU A 192 55.37 37.75 20.75
CA LEU A 192 56.10 38.98 21.04
C LEU A 192 57.45 38.68 21.71
N GLN A 193 57.49 37.70 22.61
CA GLN A 193 58.71 37.25 23.26
C GLN A 193 59.68 36.58 22.29
N VAL A 194 59.17 35.78 21.34
CA VAL A 194 59.98 35.20 20.26
C VAL A 194 60.53 36.29 19.34
N LEU A 195 59.75 37.33 19.02
CA LEU A 195 60.22 38.48 18.25
C LEU A 195 61.31 39.26 18.99
N GLU A 196 61.17 39.45 20.31
CA GLU A 196 62.18 40.09 21.15
C GLU A 196 63.45 39.24 21.24
N GLN A 197 63.32 37.92 21.43
CA GLN A 197 64.45 36.99 21.40
C GLN A 197 65.13 36.95 20.02
N GLN A 198 64.35 37.02 18.93
CA GLN A 198 64.90 37.10 17.58
C GLN A 198 65.69 38.40 17.38
N HIS A 199 65.21 39.53 17.90
CA HIS A 199 65.96 40.80 17.88
C HIS A 199 67.27 40.70 18.69
N VAL A 200 67.26 40.03 19.85
CA VAL A 200 68.47 39.77 20.64
C VAL A 200 69.43 38.84 19.90
N ILE A 201 68.92 37.80 19.24
CA ILE A 201 69.70 36.88 18.41
C ILE A 201 70.30 37.65 17.22
N ASP A 202 69.56 38.53 16.57
CA ASP A 202 70.04 39.33 15.44
C ASP A 202 71.11 40.34 15.90
N ASP A 203 70.94 40.96 17.07
CA ASP A 203 71.94 41.85 17.72
C ASP A 203 73.22 41.10 18.13
N LEU A 204 73.09 39.84 18.55
CA LEU A 204 74.22 38.95 18.85
C LEU A 204 74.88 38.43 17.57
N SER A 205 74.10 38.14 16.53
CA SER A 205 74.58 37.67 15.22
C SER A 205 75.35 38.76 14.46
N LEU A 206 75.06 40.04 14.73
CA LEU A 206 75.83 41.19 14.24
C LEU A 206 77.16 41.40 15.00
N LYS A 207 77.36 40.74 16.15
CA LYS A 207 78.63 40.75 16.88
C LYS A 207 79.33 39.41 16.67
N HIS A 208 80.32 39.42 15.76
CA HIS A 208 81.28 38.34 15.50
C HIS A 208 81.50 37.40 16.70
N VAL A 209 80.87 36.22 16.66
CA VAL A 209 81.19 35.11 17.54
C VAL A 209 82.24 34.26 16.82
N VAL A 210 83.43 34.23 17.39
CA VAL A 210 84.54 33.36 16.99
C VAL A 210 84.18 31.93 17.36
N GLU A 211 83.91 31.09 16.36
CA GLU A 211 83.72 29.65 16.54
C GLU A 211 85.05 28.95 16.86
N THR A 212 85.19 28.50 18.11
CA THR A 212 86.15 27.44 18.45
C THR A 212 85.55 26.09 18.10
N PHE A 213 86.01 25.51 17.00
CA PHE A 213 85.77 24.12 16.60
C PHE A 213 86.37 23.15 17.65
N PHE A 214 85.55 22.28 18.21
CA PHE A 214 86.00 21.01 18.77
C PHE A 214 85.08 19.91 18.25
N GLY A 215 85.63 19.04 17.40
CA GLY A 215 84.91 17.97 16.73
C GLY A 215 84.60 16.81 17.67
N PHE A 216 83.45 16.19 17.44
CA PHE A 216 83.17 14.82 17.86
C PHE A 216 82.36 14.15 16.76
N ASP A 217 82.93 13.04 16.27
CA ASP A 217 82.40 12.15 15.25
C ASP A 217 81.24 11.31 15.78
N GLU A 218 80.35 10.95 14.85
CA GLU A 218 79.28 9.97 14.98
C GLU A 218 79.80 8.56 15.30
N GLU A 219 79.08 7.81 16.14
CA GLU A 219 78.63 6.43 15.86
C GLU A 219 77.91 5.83 17.08
N SER A 220 76.63 5.46 16.94
CA SER A 220 76.03 4.22 17.48
C SER A 220 74.53 4.25 17.26
N VAL A 221 74.14 3.71 16.11
CA VAL A 221 72.76 3.36 15.77
C VAL A 221 72.64 1.83 15.90
N ASP A 222 71.51 1.42 16.46
CA ASP A 222 70.94 0.06 16.52
C ASP A 222 71.28 -0.83 17.72
N SER A 223 70.25 -1.06 18.55
CA SER A 223 70.08 -2.30 19.30
C SER A 223 68.58 -2.58 19.45
N GLU A 224 68.05 -3.30 18.46
CA GLU A 224 66.90 -4.19 18.66
C GLU A 224 67.40 -5.43 19.42
N THR A 225 66.77 -5.76 20.55
CA THR A 225 67.00 -7.05 21.22
C THR A 225 65.67 -7.78 21.40
N LEU A 226 65.50 -8.84 20.61
CA LEU A 226 64.61 -9.96 20.89
C LEU A 226 65.40 -11.09 21.57
N SER A 227 64.64 -11.84 22.35
CA SER A 227 65.05 -12.78 23.38
C SER A 227 65.47 -14.18 22.89
N GLU A 228 66.05 -14.93 23.85
CA GLU A 228 65.96 -16.40 24.04
C GLU A 228 66.73 -17.29 23.02
N THR A 229 67.43 -18.38 23.36
CA THR A 229 67.22 -19.40 24.39
C THR A 229 68.49 -20.27 24.57
N SER A 230 68.59 -20.90 25.75
CA SER A 230 69.28 -22.13 26.19
C SER A 230 70.21 -22.94 25.26
N CYS A 231 71.28 -23.52 25.84
CA CYS A 231 71.43 -24.97 26.03
C CYS A 231 72.75 -25.40 26.71
N ASN A 232 72.55 -26.23 27.75
CA ASN A 232 73.28 -27.46 28.09
C ASN A 232 74.70 -27.42 28.70
N THR A 233 74.66 -27.79 29.98
CA THR A 233 75.57 -28.63 30.77
C THR A 233 76.47 -29.63 30.03
N ASP A 234 77.64 -29.84 30.66
CA ASP A 234 78.25 -31.14 30.97
C ASP A 234 79.65 -31.38 30.35
N ARG A 235 80.70 -31.30 31.19
CA ARG A 235 81.69 -32.38 31.32
C ARG A 235 82.71 -32.16 32.44
N THR A 236 82.76 -33.17 33.28
CA THR A 236 83.66 -33.48 34.39
C THR A 236 85.05 -33.95 33.93
N ASP A 237 86.02 -33.78 34.83
CA ASP A 237 87.22 -34.59 35.08
C ASP A 237 88.28 -34.83 33.98
N ARG A 238 89.49 -34.30 34.21
CA ARG A 238 90.71 -35.13 34.33
C ARG A 238 91.87 -34.39 35.03
N ALA A 239 92.46 -35.09 35.99
CA ALA A 239 93.67 -34.74 36.74
C ALA A 239 94.94 -34.60 35.86
N PRO A 240 95.91 -33.77 36.27
CA PRO A 240 97.13 -33.49 35.52
C PRO A 240 98.17 -34.62 35.67
N ALA A 241 98.84 -34.96 34.56
CA ALA A 241 100.04 -35.78 34.59
C ALA A 241 101.27 -34.91 34.95
N THR A 242 102.04 -35.43 35.90
CA THR A 242 103.34 -34.95 36.42
C THR A 242 104.51 -35.47 35.55
N PRO A 243 105.80 -35.28 35.91
CA PRO A 243 106.60 -34.04 35.97
C PRO A 243 108.00 -34.23 35.33
N GLU A 244 108.83 -33.18 35.13
CA GLU A 244 110.31 -33.28 35.27
C GLU A 244 110.90 -31.93 35.77
N GLU A 245 111.50 -32.01 36.96
CA GLU A 245 112.59 -31.29 37.66
C GLU A 245 113.12 -29.93 37.09
N ASP A 246 113.54 -28.91 37.85
CA ASP A 246 114.22 -28.93 39.16
C ASP A 246 114.39 -27.48 39.73
N LEU A 247 114.63 -27.37 41.05
CA LEU A 247 115.17 -26.23 41.84
C LEU A 247 114.24 -25.04 42.21
N ASP A 248 113.73 -25.03 43.45
CA ASP A 248 114.28 -24.25 44.59
C ASP A 248 113.22 -24.12 45.72
N ASP A 249 113.42 -24.85 46.82
CA ASP A 249 112.40 -25.18 47.83
C ASP A 249 112.23 -24.10 48.93
N THR A 250 112.55 -22.84 48.62
CA THR A 250 112.42 -21.70 49.55
C THR A 250 111.41 -20.64 49.09
N THR A 251 111.17 -20.51 47.78
CA THR A 251 110.18 -19.58 47.21
C THR A 251 108.74 -20.11 47.28
N THR A 252 108.54 -21.43 47.23
CA THR A 252 107.22 -22.07 47.31
C THR A 252 106.58 -21.99 48.70
N ARG A 253 107.40 -21.96 49.77
CA ARG A 253 106.96 -21.83 51.18
C ARG A 253 106.42 -20.43 51.46
N GLU A 254 107.15 -19.39 51.07
CA GLU A 254 106.73 -18.00 51.26
C GLU A 254 105.51 -17.65 50.39
N GLU A 255 105.44 -18.17 49.16
CA GLU A 255 104.26 -18.04 48.31
C GLU A 255 103.03 -18.76 48.88
N ALA A 256 103.20 -19.94 49.48
CA ALA A 256 102.12 -20.68 50.13
C ALA A 256 101.60 -19.93 51.37
N ASP A 257 102.49 -19.34 52.17
CA ASP A 257 102.10 -18.53 53.33
C ASP A 257 101.38 -17.23 52.92
N LEU A 258 101.82 -16.57 51.84
CA LEU A 258 101.14 -15.41 51.27
C LEU A 258 99.75 -15.77 50.73
N ARG A 259 99.59 -16.92 50.05
CA ARG A 259 98.29 -17.43 49.60
C ARG A 259 97.37 -17.76 50.76
N PHE A 260 97.89 -18.36 51.83
CA PHE A 260 97.11 -18.66 53.03
C PHE A 260 96.62 -17.37 53.72
N CYS A 261 97.47 -16.34 53.81
CA CYS A 261 97.09 -15.02 54.31
C CYS A 261 96.04 -14.34 53.41
N GLN A 262 96.17 -14.44 52.09
CA GLN A 262 95.17 -13.92 51.14
C GLN A 262 93.82 -14.64 51.30
N LEU A 263 93.83 -15.97 51.30
CA LEU A 263 92.62 -16.78 51.44
C LEU A 263 91.90 -16.53 52.78
N THR A 264 92.66 -16.30 53.85
CA THR A 264 92.09 -15.93 55.16
C THR A 264 91.41 -14.56 55.12
N ARG A 265 92.02 -13.58 54.43
CA ARG A 265 91.42 -12.25 54.24
C ARG A 265 90.16 -12.32 53.37
N GLU A 266 90.18 -13.13 52.32
CA GLU A 266 89.02 -13.37 51.45
C GLU A 266 87.90 -14.10 52.20
N TYR A 267 88.23 -15.13 52.99
CA TYR A 267 87.24 -15.82 53.83
C TYR A 267 86.58 -14.88 54.84
N GLN A 268 87.36 -14.02 55.49
CA GLN A 268 86.80 -12.99 56.38
C GLN A 268 85.99 -11.93 55.64
N ALA A 269 86.42 -11.53 54.43
CA ALA A 269 85.66 -10.61 53.60
C ALA A 269 84.33 -11.24 53.16
N LEU A 270 84.33 -12.52 52.81
CA LEU A 270 83.14 -13.27 52.45
C LEU A 270 82.22 -13.47 53.65
N GLN A 271 82.75 -13.79 54.84
CA GLN A 271 81.94 -13.86 56.07
C GLN A 271 81.30 -12.51 56.41
N ARG A 272 82.01 -11.39 56.24
CA ARG A 272 81.44 -10.05 56.40
C ARG A 272 80.39 -9.74 55.32
N ALA A 273 80.66 -10.08 54.06
CA ALA A 273 79.71 -9.90 52.96
C ALA A 273 78.45 -10.75 53.16
N TYR A 274 78.59 -11.97 53.64
CA TYR A 274 77.48 -12.86 53.97
C TYR A 274 76.68 -12.34 55.17
N ALA A 275 77.33 -11.83 56.21
CA ALA A 275 76.67 -11.18 57.34
C ALA A 275 75.92 -9.90 56.91
N LEU A 276 76.51 -9.07 56.05
CA LEU A 276 75.87 -7.87 55.49
C LEU A 276 74.72 -8.22 54.54
N LEU A 277 74.83 -9.30 53.76
CA LEU A 277 73.71 -9.83 52.97
C LEU A 277 72.61 -10.37 53.87
N GLN A 278 72.94 -11.07 54.95
CA GLN A 278 71.96 -11.56 55.93
C GLN A 278 71.29 -10.39 56.69
N GLU A 279 72.00 -9.28 56.89
CA GLU A 279 71.50 -8.05 57.50
C GLU A 279 70.64 -7.22 56.51
N GLN A 280 71.04 -7.12 55.24
CA GLN A 280 70.26 -6.46 54.16
C GLN A 280 69.03 -7.26 53.74
N VAL A 281 69.14 -8.59 53.71
CA VAL A 281 68.01 -9.50 53.47
C VAL A 281 67.15 -9.65 54.73
N GLY A 282 67.67 -9.23 55.90
CA GLY A 282 66.97 -9.22 57.17
C GLY A 282 66.70 -10.62 57.69
N GLY A 283 67.03 -10.88 58.95
CA GLY A 283 66.74 -12.11 59.69
C GLY A 283 65.26 -12.44 59.93
N THR A 284 64.35 -11.99 59.06
CA THR A 284 62.99 -12.47 58.94
C THR A 284 62.58 -12.26 57.48
N LEU A 285 62.33 -13.35 56.74
CA LEU A 285 61.23 -13.30 55.77
C LEU A 285 60.04 -12.82 56.59
N ASP A 286 59.67 -11.55 56.45
CA ASP A 286 58.43 -11.05 57.03
C ASP A 286 57.33 -11.76 56.23
N ALA A 287 57.00 -12.97 56.68
CA ALA A 287 56.07 -13.87 56.04
C ALA A 287 54.71 -13.18 55.84
N GLU A 288 54.40 -12.16 56.66
CA GLU A 288 53.22 -11.31 56.44
C GLU A 288 53.40 -10.36 55.25
N ARG A 289 54.56 -9.72 55.05
CA ARG A 289 54.81 -8.90 53.85
C ARG A 289 54.82 -9.74 52.58
N GLU A 290 55.43 -10.92 52.63
CA GLU A 290 55.47 -11.83 51.49
C GLU A 290 54.07 -12.42 51.20
N ALA A 291 53.28 -12.73 52.23
CA ALA A 291 51.88 -13.12 52.08
C ALA A 291 51.03 -11.99 51.50
N ARG A 292 51.18 -10.74 52.00
CA ARG A 292 50.44 -9.58 51.48
C ARG A 292 50.77 -9.26 50.03
N THR A 293 52.04 -9.36 49.65
CA THR A 293 52.44 -9.18 48.24
C THR A 293 51.92 -10.30 47.36
N ARG A 294 51.91 -11.55 47.84
CA ARG A 294 51.31 -12.68 47.14
C ARG A 294 49.79 -12.53 46.98
N GLU A 295 49.08 -12.12 48.02
CA GLU A 295 47.64 -11.83 47.99
C GLU A 295 47.31 -10.68 47.03
N GLN A 296 48.11 -9.61 47.05
CA GLN A 296 47.95 -8.49 46.13
C GLN A 296 48.12 -8.93 44.67
N LEU A 297 49.18 -9.69 44.36
CA LEU A 297 49.40 -10.22 43.03
C LEU A 297 48.28 -11.18 42.60
N GLN A 298 47.73 -11.97 43.52
CA GLN A 298 46.60 -12.85 43.26
C GLN A 298 45.32 -12.06 42.97
N ALA A 299 45.07 -10.96 43.69
CA ALA A 299 43.95 -10.06 43.44
C ALA A 299 44.08 -9.33 42.09
N ASP A 300 45.29 -8.88 41.74
CA ASP A 300 45.56 -8.23 40.46
C ASP A 300 45.44 -9.21 39.29
N LEU A 301 45.86 -10.47 39.46
CA LEU A 301 45.68 -11.53 38.46
C LEU A 301 44.18 -11.79 38.21
N LEU A 302 43.38 -11.92 39.27
CA LEU A 302 41.92 -12.10 39.15
C LEU A 302 41.25 -10.90 38.46
N ARG A 303 41.70 -9.67 38.77
CA ARG A 303 41.19 -8.45 38.12
C ARG A 303 41.52 -8.43 36.62
N CYS A 304 42.73 -8.82 36.25
CA CYS A 304 43.14 -8.93 34.85
C CYS A 304 42.35 -10.02 34.12
N GLN A 305 42.11 -11.18 34.75
CA GLN A 305 41.28 -12.25 34.17
C GLN A 305 39.84 -11.79 33.91
N ALA A 306 39.20 -11.15 34.89
CA ALA A 306 37.86 -10.60 34.70
C ALA A 306 37.82 -9.58 33.55
N LYS A 307 38.85 -8.72 33.44
CA LYS A 307 38.95 -7.75 32.35
C LYS A 307 39.15 -8.42 30.98
N ILE A 308 39.89 -9.53 30.92
CA ILE A 308 40.05 -10.33 29.70
C ILE A 308 38.71 -10.95 29.30
N GLU A 309 37.99 -11.58 30.24
CA GLU A 309 36.67 -12.17 29.97
C GLU A 309 35.64 -11.13 29.47
N ASP A 310 35.63 -9.93 30.06
CA ASP A 310 34.76 -8.84 29.62
C ASP A 310 35.12 -8.36 28.21
N LEU A 311 36.42 -8.23 27.91
CA LEU A 311 36.89 -7.87 26.56
C LEU A 311 36.56 -8.95 25.54
N GLU A 312 36.70 -10.23 25.87
CA GLU A 312 36.32 -11.35 25.02
C GLU A 312 34.81 -11.35 24.71
N LYS A 313 33.96 -11.10 25.72
CA LYS A 313 32.51 -10.94 25.51
C LYS A 313 32.19 -9.77 24.57
N LEU A 314 32.81 -8.61 24.78
CA LEU A 314 32.65 -7.45 23.91
C LEU A 314 33.13 -7.72 22.47
N LEU A 315 34.16 -8.54 22.30
CA LEU A 315 34.68 -8.95 20.98
C LEU A 315 33.72 -9.90 20.26
N VAL A 316 33.10 -10.84 21.00
CA VAL A 316 32.05 -11.72 20.48
C VAL A 316 30.78 -10.95 20.11
N GLU A 317 30.38 -9.96 20.92
CA GLU A 317 29.23 -9.09 20.62
C GLU A 317 29.50 -8.21 19.39
N LYS A 318 30.71 -7.68 19.22
CA LYS A 318 31.13 -7.00 17.98
C LYS A 318 31.12 -7.90 16.74
N GLY A 319 31.26 -9.22 16.92
CA GLY A 319 31.13 -10.21 15.85
C GLY A 319 29.70 -10.42 15.32
N GLN A 320 28.66 -9.86 15.97
CA GLN A 320 27.26 -10.01 15.55
C GLN A 320 26.85 -9.12 14.35
N ASP A 321 27.74 -8.27 13.84
CA ASP A 321 27.50 -7.41 12.66
C ASP A 321 27.14 -8.19 11.38
N SER A 322 27.42 -9.50 11.32
CA SER A 322 27.07 -10.34 10.15
C SER A 322 25.57 -10.33 9.84
N LYS A 323 24.70 -10.41 10.87
CA LYS A 323 23.25 -10.40 10.66
C LYS A 323 22.75 -9.03 10.19
N TRP A 324 23.30 -7.97 10.77
CA TRP A 324 22.96 -6.61 10.38
C TRP A 324 23.40 -6.29 8.95
N VAL A 325 24.58 -6.78 8.54
CA VAL A 325 25.07 -6.67 7.15
C VAL A 325 24.15 -7.43 6.19
N GLU A 326 23.74 -8.66 6.53
CA GLU A 326 22.79 -9.44 5.71
C GLU A 326 21.43 -8.76 5.58
N GLU A 327 20.86 -8.25 6.68
CA GLU A 327 19.60 -7.50 6.70
C GLU A 327 19.70 -6.21 5.89
N LYS A 328 20.81 -5.48 6.03
CA LYS A 328 21.10 -4.27 5.23
C LYS A 328 21.20 -4.61 3.74
N GLN A 329 21.87 -5.70 3.38
CA GLN A 329 21.96 -6.15 1.98
C GLN A 329 20.60 -6.52 1.41
N LEU A 330 19.77 -7.21 2.20
CA LEU A 330 18.41 -7.57 1.82
C LEU A 330 17.54 -6.33 1.62
N LEU A 331 17.61 -5.37 2.55
CA LEU A 331 16.90 -4.10 2.47
C LEU A 331 17.27 -3.30 1.21
N ILE A 332 18.55 -3.29 0.83
CA ILE A 332 19.02 -2.64 -0.39
C ILE A 332 18.38 -3.28 -1.62
N ARG A 333 18.36 -4.62 -1.71
CA ARG A 333 17.73 -5.34 -2.83
C ARG A 333 16.23 -5.06 -2.90
N THR A 334 15.53 -5.14 -1.77
CA THR A 334 14.09 -4.85 -1.73
C THR A 334 13.78 -3.40 -2.10
N ASN A 335 14.63 -2.45 -1.70
CA ASN A 335 14.46 -1.06 -2.11
C ASN A 335 14.69 -0.86 -3.62
N GLN A 336 15.63 -1.60 -4.22
CA GLN A 336 15.83 -1.61 -5.67
C GLN A 336 14.58 -2.15 -6.40
N ASP A 337 14.02 -3.27 -5.96
CA ASP A 337 12.79 -3.83 -6.54
C ASP A 337 11.60 -2.87 -6.40
N LEU A 338 11.51 -2.17 -5.27
CA LEU A 338 10.47 -1.16 -5.02
C LEU A 338 10.65 0.06 -5.91
N LEU A 339 11.88 0.53 -6.13
CA LEU A 339 12.17 1.64 -7.05
C LEU A 339 11.78 1.28 -8.49
N GLU A 340 12.12 0.08 -8.96
CA GLU A 340 11.70 -0.38 -10.29
C GLU A 340 10.18 -0.51 -10.40
N LYS A 341 9.51 -0.94 -9.32
CA LYS A 341 8.05 -1.01 -9.28
C LYS A 341 7.41 0.37 -9.31
N ILE A 342 7.94 1.33 -8.56
CA ILE A 342 7.48 2.73 -8.57
C ILE A 342 7.65 3.29 -9.98
N TYR A 343 8.82 3.12 -10.60
CA TYR A 343 9.06 3.61 -11.95
C TYR A 343 8.08 3.03 -12.98
N ARG A 344 7.75 1.73 -12.89
CA ARG A 344 6.71 1.13 -13.75
C ARG A 344 5.33 1.73 -13.51
N LEU A 345 4.95 1.92 -12.25
CA LEU A 345 3.67 2.53 -11.90
C LEU A 345 3.58 3.99 -12.36
N GLU A 346 4.68 4.76 -12.32
CA GLU A 346 4.74 6.12 -12.84
C GLU A 346 4.56 6.15 -14.37
N MET A 347 5.13 5.18 -15.09
CA MET A 347 4.91 5.03 -16.54
C MET A 347 3.46 4.66 -16.86
N GLU A 348 2.87 3.70 -16.12
CA GLU A 348 1.46 3.34 -16.26
C GLU A 348 0.54 4.54 -15.92
N GLU A 349 0.84 5.31 -14.87
CA GLU A 349 0.11 6.53 -14.53
C GLU A 349 0.20 7.56 -15.66
N SER A 350 1.39 7.77 -16.23
CA SER A 350 1.57 8.69 -17.35
C SER A 350 0.77 8.23 -18.58
N GLN A 351 0.72 6.92 -18.84
CA GLN A 351 -0.05 6.37 -19.94
C GLN A 351 -1.56 6.58 -19.71
N LEU A 352 -2.06 6.25 -18.51
CA LEU A 352 -3.47 6.44 -18.15
C LEU A 352 -3.89 7.91 -18.20
N LYS A 353 -3.00 8.85 -17.84
CA LYS A 353 -3.25 10.29 -17.98
C LYS A 353 -3.44 10.69 -19.45
N ASN A 354 -2.65 10.14 -20.36
CA ASN A 354 -2.79 10.38 -21.79
C ASN A 354 -4.11 9.80 -22.31
N GLU A 355 -4.43 8.54 -21.97
CA GLU A 355 -5.70 7.90 -22.35
C GLU A 355 -6.92 8.66 -21.80
N MET A 356 -6.84 9.18 -20.58
CA MET A 356 -7.88 10.03 -20.00
C MET A 356 -8.02 11.35 -20.76
N GLN A 357 -6.93 11.95 -21.22
CA GLN A 357 -7.00 13.17 -22.03
C GLN A 357 -7.62 12.89 -23.40
N ASP A 358 -7.22 11.80 -24.07
CA ASP A 358 -7.83 11.38 -25.33
C ASP A 358 -9.34 11.13 -25.18
N ALA A 359 -9.76 10.49 -24.08
CA ALA A 359 -11.17 10.27 -23.78
C ALA A 359 -11.94 11.58 -23.53
N LYS A 360 -11.32 12.58 -22.90
CA LYS A 360 -11.91 13.92 -22.72
C LYS A 360 -12.08 14.62 -24.06
N ASP A 361 -11.06 14.62 -24.91
CA ASP A 361 -11.11 15.24 -26.23
C ASP A 361 -12.18 14.57 -27.12
N GLN A 362 -12.31 13.24 -27.03
CA GLN A 362 -13.42 12.51 -27.67
C GLN A 362 -14.78 12.91 -27.12
N ASN A 363 -14.91 13.09 -25.79
CA ASN A 363 -16.16 13.49 -25.17
C ASN A 363 -16.56 14.92 -25.57
N GLU A 364 -15.61 15.85 -25.61
CA GLU A 364 -15.84 17.20 -26.14
C GLU A 364 -16.34 17.15 -27.59
N LEU A 365 -15.71 16.33 -28.44
CA LEU A 365 -16.16 16.13 -29.82
C LEU A 365 -17.59 15.57 -29.90
N LEU A 366 -17.94 14.62 -29.03
CA LEU A 366 -19.29 14.08 -28.94
C LEU A 366 -20.29 15.13 -28.46
N GLU A 367 -19.94 15.98 -27.50
CA GLU A 367 -20.78 17.12 -27.09
C GLU A 367 -21.05 18.06 -28.27
N PHE A 368 -20.02 18.41 -29.05
CA PHE A 368 -20.22 19.21 -30.27
C PHE A 368 -21.14 18.50 -31.26
N ARG A 369 -20.99 17.18 -31.44
CA ARG A 369 -21.83 16.40 -32.34
C ARG A 369 -23.29 16.35 -31.87
N VAL A 370 -23.52 16.21 -30.56
CA VAL A 370 -24.86 16.26 -29.96
C VAL A 370 -25.49 17.63 -30.20
N LEU A 371 -24.79 18.71 -29.89
CA LEU A 371 -25.28 20.08 -30.14
C LEU A 371 -25.61 20.31 -31.62
N GLU A 372 -24.79 19.79 -32.53
CA GLU A 372 -25.03 19.87 -33.97
C GLU A 372 -26.30 19.07 -34.38
N LEU A 373 -26.54 17.91 -33.75
CA LEU A 373 -27.73 17.10 -33.98
C LEU A 373 -28.99 17.77 -33.39
N GLU A 374 -28.91 18.36 -32.20
CA GLU A 374 -29.99 19.12 -31.56
C GLU A 374 -30.37 20.36 -32.38
N GLU A 375 -29.39 21.08 -32.92
CA GLU A 375 -29.65 22.23 -33.80
C GLU A 375 -30.26 21.79 -35.14
N ARG A 376 -29.84 20.64 -35.68
CA ARG A 376 -30.51 20.03 -36.84
C ARG A 376 -31.94 19.64 -36.52
N GLU A 377 -32.22 19.09 -35.34
CA GLU A 377 -33.57 18.77 -34.89
C GLU A 377 -34.44 20.03 -34.77
N ARG A 378 -33.93 21.12 -34.16
CA ARG A 378 -34.64 22.40 -34.08
C ARG A 378 -34.92 23.04 -35.44
N ARG A 379 -34.00 22.92 -36.40
CA ARG A 379 -34.14 23.49 -37.76
C ARG A 379 -34.95 22.60 -38.69
N SER A 380 -35.11 21.33 -38.35
CA SER A 380 -36.00 20.44 -39.06
C SER A 380 -37.45 20.85 -38.74
N PRO A 381 -38.37 20.89 -39.71
CA PRO A 381 -39.79 21.04 -39.41
C PRO A 381 -40.15 19.93 -38.41
N ALA A 382 -40.76 20.28 -37.28
CA ALA A 382 -41.00 19.36 -36.17
C ALA A 382 -41.65 18.06 -36.66
N PHE A 383 -40.83 17.04 -36.89
CA PHE A 383 -41.28 15.68 -37.07
C PHE A 383 -41.45 15.13 -35.66
N ASN A 384 -42.55 15.56 -35.01
CA ASN A 384 -43.00 14.99 -33.74
C ASN A 384 -43.40 13.53 -33.99
N LEU A 385 -42.43 12.64 -34.11
CA LEU A 385 -42.65 11.21 -33.93
C LEU A 385 -42.84 10.99 -32.44
N GLN A 386 -44.07 11.19 -31.97
CA GLN A 386 -44.53 10.51 -30.77
C GLN A 386 -44.41 9.01 -31.05
N ILE A 387 -43.32 8.39 -30.58
CA ILE A 387 -43.25 6.93 -30.46
C ILE A 387 -44.13 6.59 -29.27
N THR A 388 -45.45 6.65 -29.47
CA THR A 388 -46.36 5.88 -28.64
C THR A 388 -45.97 4.42 -28.84
N SER A 389 -45.80 3.67 -27.76
CA SER A 389 -45.76 2.21 -27.84
C SER A 389 -47.06 1.79 -28.53
N PHE A 390 -46.99 1.47 -29.82
CA PHE A 390 -48.15 0.96 -30.53
C PHE A 390 -48.57 -0.31 -29.81
N PRO A 391 -49.83 -0.42 -29.33
CA PRO A 391 -50.35 -1.73 -28.97
C PRO A 391 -50.13 -2.63 -30.19
N GLU A 392 -49.71 -3.88 -30.00
CA GLU A 392 -49.34 -4.84 -31.06
C GLU A 392 -50.38 -5.04 -32.19
N SER A 393 -51.53 -4.37 -32.11
CA SER A 393 -52.65 -4.41 -33.05
C SER A 393 -52.97 -3.09 -33.79
N SER A 394 -52.23 -1.99 -33.56
CA SER A 394 -52.49 -0.71 -34.24
C SER A 394 -51.56 -0.49 -35.44
N PRO A 395 -52.10 -0.26 -36.66
CA PRO A 395 -51.27 0.02 -37.83
C PRO A 395 -50.44 1.29 -37.60
N GLY A 396 -49.13 1.20 -37.86
CA GLY A 396 -48.21 2.33 -37.68
C GLY A 396 -48.62 3.55 -38.51
N ALA A 397 -48.16 4.75 -38.12
CA ALA A 397 -48.53 6.02 -38.78
C ALA A 397 -48.32 5.98 -40.31
N LEU A 398 -47.28 5.29 -40.77
CA LEU A 398 -47.00 5.08 -42.19
C LEU A 398 -48.06 4.18 -42.86
N GLN A 399 -48.49 3.10 -42.18
CA GLN A 399 -49.50 2.18 -42.68
C GLN A 399 -50.89 2.81 -42.73
N LEU A 400 -51.21 3.70 -41.79
CA LEU A 400 -52.40 4.54 -41.81
C LEU A 400 -52.38 5.52 -43.01
N PHE A 401 -51.25 6.19 -43.24
CA PHE A 401 -51.09 7.11 -44.38
C PHE A 401 -51.19 6.37 -45.72
N CYS A 402 -50.49 5.24 -45.88
CA CYS A 402 -50.58 4.40 -47.09
C CYS A 402 -52.02 3.93 -47.35
N ARG A 403 -52.77 3.56 -46.31
CA ARG A 403 -54.17 3.14 -46.43
C ARG A 403 -55.11 4.30 -46.81
N GLN A 404 -54.85 5.51 -46.31
CA GLN A 404 -55.60 6.72 -46.67
C GLN A 404 -55.36 7.13 -48.13
N GLU A 405 -54.13 6.98 -48.61
CA GLU A 405 -53.75 7.19 -50.02
C GLU A 405 -54.20 6.03 -50.95
N GLY A 406 -54.92 5.03 -50.42
CA GLY A 406 -55.41 3.89 -51.20
C GLY A 406 -54.31 2.94 -51.69
N VAL A 407 -53.10 3.06 -51.14
CA VAL A 407 -51.98 2.16 -51.42
C VAL A 407 -52.33 0.78 -50.87
N LYS A 408 -52.48 -0.18 -51.77
CA LYS A 408 -52.73 -1.59 -51.42
C LYS A 408 -51.39 -2.27 -51.13
N ASP A 409 -51.40 -3.19 -50.17
CA ASP A 409 -50.25 -4.06 -49.93
C ASP A 409 -49.87 -4.78 -51.23
N VAL A 410 -48.64 -4.52 -51.70
CA VAL A 410 -48.10 -5.15 -52.90
C VAL A 410 -47.31 -6.37 -52.48
N ASN A 411 -47.83 -7.56 -52.79
CA ASN A 411 -47.09 -8.79 -52.59
C ASN A 411 -46.19 -9.04 -53.82
N ILE A 412 -44.88 -8.82 -53.64
CA ILE A 412 -43.88 -9.01 -54.72
C ILE A 412 -43.93 -10.43 -55.28
N SER A 413 -44.12 -11.45 -54.43
CA SER A 413 -44.23 -12.86 -54.87
C SER A 413 -45.48 -13.11 -55.71
N GLU A 414 -46.60 -12.45 -55.41
CA GLU A 414 -47.81 -12.54 -56.21
C GLU A 414 -47.65 -11.82 -57.56
N LEU A 415 -46.98 -10.66 -57.55
CA LEU A 415 -46.74 -9.88 -58.75
C LEU A 415 -45.75 -10.57 -59.71
N MET A 416 -44.70 -11.19 -59.17
CA MET A 416 -43.79 -12.08 -59.92
C MET A 416 -44.56 -13.21 -60.60
N LYS A 417 -45.45 -13.93 -59.88
CA LYS A 417 -46.27 -14.99 -60.47
C LYS A 417 -47.18 -14.50 -61.59
N LYS A 418 -47.78 -13.32 -61.44
CA LYS A 418 -48.60 -12.71 -62.50
C LYS A 418 -47.76 -12.34 -63.72
N LEU A 419 -46.52 -11.90 -63.49
CA LEU A 419 -45.59 -11.53 -64.55
C LEU A 419 -45.08 -12.75 -65.32
N ASP A 420 -44.83 -13.87 -64.64
CA ASP A 420 -44.47 -15.15 -65.26
C ASP A 420 -45.60 -15.65 -66.19
N ILE A 421 -46.85 -15.63 -65.70
CA ILE A 421 -48.04 -16.02 -66.49
C ILE A 421 -48.20 -15.11 -67.73
N LEU A 422 -47.91 -13.81 -67.59
CA LEU A 422 -47.95 -12.89 -68.72
C LEU A 422 -46.82 -13.18 -69.72
N GLY A 423 -45.62 -13.49 -69.25
CA GLY A 423 -44.45 -13.84 -70.08
C GLY A 423 -44.64 -15.11 -70.90
N ASP A 424 -45.43 -16.07 -70.41
CA ASP A 424 -45.76 -17.32 -71.11
C ASP A 424 -46.78 -17.14 -72.26
N ASN A 425 -47.32 -15.92 -72.46
CA ASN A 425 -48.29 -15.64 -73.52
C ASN A 425 -47.60 -15.49 -74.90
N GLY A 426 -47.85 -16.44 -75.80
CA GLY A 426 -47.24 -16.48 -77.14
C GLY A 426 -47.62 -15.35 -78.11
N ASN A 427 -48.54 -14.46 -77.74
CA ASN A 427 -49.02 -13.35 -78.57
C ASN A 427 -48.37 -11.98 -78.24
N LEU A 428 -47.33 -11.93 -77.42
CA LEU A 428 -46.65 -10.69 -77.02
C LEU A 428 -45.75 -10.13 -78.14
N ARG A 429 -45.78 -8.81 -78.32
CA ARG A 429 -44.81 -8.07 -79.15
C ARG A 429 -43.44 -8.02 -78.44
N ASN A 430 -42.36 -7.84 -79.22
CA ASN A 430 -40.99 -7.75 -78.66
C ASN A 430 -40.84 -6.67 -77.57
N GLU A 431 -41.51 -5.52 -77.72
CA GLU A 431 -41.50 -4.44 -76.73
C GLU A 431 -42.16 -4.86 -75.41
N GLU A 432 -43.23 -5.66 -75.48
CA GLU A 432 -43.97 -6.16 -74.32
C GLU A 432 -43.16 -7.26 -73.61
N GLN A 433 -42.47 -8.11 -74.36
CA GLN A 433 -41.55 -9.11 -73.79
C GLN A 433 -40.39 -8.44 -73.04
N VAL A 434 -39.79 -7.39 -73.63
CA VAL A 434 -38.72 -6.62 -72.97
C VAL A 434 -39.25 -5.94 -71.70
N ALA A 435 -40.44 -5.35 -71.74
CA ALA A 435 -41.06 -4.72 -70.57
C ALA A 435 -41.32 -5.73 -69.45
N ILE A 436 -41.77 -6.94 -69.77
CA ILE A 436 -41.99 -8.03 -68.80
C ILE A 436 -40.67 -8.44 -68.14
N ILE A 437 -39.60 -8.64 -68.93
CA ILE A 437 -38.27 -9.01 -68.39
C ILE A 437 -37.71 -7.90 -67.49
N GLN A 438 -37.84 -6.63 -67.91
CA GLN A 438 -37.40 -5.49 -67.12
C GLN A 438 -38.17 -5.38 -65.80
N ALA A 439 -39.50 -5.52 -65.84
CA ALA A 439 -40.33 -5.54 -64.64
C ALA A 439 -39.93 -6.68 -63.69
N GLY A 440 -39.61 -7.87 -64.22
CA GLY A 440 -39.18 -9.02 -63.42
C GLY A 440 -37.83 -8.76 -62.74
N THR A 441 -36.90 -8.10 -63.45
CA THR A 441 -35.61 -7.70 -62.89
C THR A 441 -35.79 -6.69 -61.76
N VAL A 442 -36.67 -5.69 -61.93
CA VAL A 442 -36.98 -4.70 -60.89
C VAL A 442 -37.60 -5.37 -59.66
N LEU A 443 -38.58 -6.26 -59.85
CA LEU A 443 -39.22 -6.99 -58.75
C LEU A 443 -38.24 -7.88 -57.99
N ALA A 444 -37.34 -8.58 -58.69
CA ALA A 444 -36.30 -9.39 -58.06
C ALA A 444 -35.32 -8.54 -57.22
N LEU A 445 -34.96 -7.34 -57.71
CA LEU A 445 -34.17 -6.39 -56.93
C LEU A 445 -34.94 -5.90 -55.69
N CYS A 446 -36.22 -5.53 -55.86
CA CYS A 446 -37.07 -5.14 -54.74
C CYS A 446 -37.19 -6.24 -53.68
N GLU A 447 -37.35 -7.51 -54.07
CA GLU A 447 -37.40 -8.64 -53.13
C GLU A 447 -36.09 -8.81 -52.36
N LYS A 448 -34.94 -8.63 -53.03
CA LYS A 448 -33.63 -8.71 -52.39
C LYS A 448 -33.42 -7.58 -51.38
N TRP A 449 -33.83 -6.36 -51.73
CA TRP A 449 -33.80 -5.20 -50.84
C TRP A 449 -34.73 -5.39 -49.64
N LEU A 450 -35.94 -5.92 -49.87
CA LEU A 450 -36.91 -6.18 -48.81
C LEU A 450 -36.39 -7.22 -47.80
N LYS A 451 -35.80 -8.33 -48.29
CA LYS A 451 -35.12 -9.32 -47.42
C LYS A 451 -33.97 -8.73 -46.63
N GLN A 452 -33.21 -7.81 -47.22
CA GLN A 452 -32.12 -7.12 -46.52
C GLN A 452 -32.68 -6.22 -45.40
N ILE A 453 -33.76 -5.49 -45.68
CA ILE A 453 -34.45 -4.65 -44.69
C ILE A 453 -34.99 -5.50 -43.54
N GLU A 454 -35.71 -6.58 -43.83
CA GLU A 454 -36.23 -7.53 -42.83
C GLU A 454 -35.10 -8.12 -41.96
N GLY A 455 -33.97 -8.48 -42.57
CA GLY A 455 -32.78 -8.95 -41.85
C GLY A 455 -32.19 -7.88 -40.92
N THR A 456 -32.13 -6.63 -41.37
CA THR A 456 -31.66 -5.51 -40.52
C THR A 456 -32.65 -5.17 -39.41
N GLU A 457 -33.95 -5.25 -39.67
CA GLU A 457 -35.01 -5.05 -38.68
C GLU A 457 -34.94 -6.11 -37.58
N ALA A 458 -34.82 -7.39 -37.96
CA ALA A 458 -34.65 -8.47 -37.00
C ALA A 458 -33.40 -8.29 -36.11
N ALA A 459 -32.27 -7.87 -36.70
CA ALA A 459 -31.05 -7.60 -35.96
C ALA A 459 -31.19 -6.40 -35.00
N LEU A 460 -31.88 -5.34 -35.42
CA LEU A 460 -32.16 -4.19 -34.58
C LEU A 460 -33.11 -4.54 -33.43
N THR A 461 -34.18 -5.28 -33.71
CA THR A 461 -35.13 -5.76 -32.69
C THR A 461 -34.43 -6.64 -31.66
N GLN A 462 -33.54 -7.53 -32.08
CA GLN A 462 -32.72 -8.33 -31.17
C GLN A 462 -31.82 -7.43 -30.30
N LYS A 463 -31.15 -6.44 -30.89
CA LYS A 463 -30.29 -5.51 -30.17
C LYS A 463 -31.07 -4.65 -29.16
N MET A 464 -32.30 -4.24 -29.49
CA MET A 464 -33.18 -3.53 -28.57
C MET A 464 -33.53 -4.40 -27.35
N LEU A 465 -33.89 -5.67 -27.57
CA LEU A 465 -34.19 -6.60 -26.48
C LEU A 465 -32.99 -6.83 -25.56
N ASP A 466 -31.79 -6.92 -26.12
CA ASP A 466 -30.57 -7.12 -25.32
C ASP A 466 -30.21 -5.87 -24.51
N LEU A 467 -30.36 -4.67 -25.09
CA LEU A 467 -30.22 -3.41 -24.36
C LEU A 467 -31.24 -3.27 -23.22
N GLU A 468 -32.47 -3.74 -23.42
CA GLU A 468 -33.50 -3.71 -22.38
C GLU A 468 -33.15 -4.63 -21.20
N LYS A 469 -32.60 -5.83 -21.47
CA LYS A 469 -32.06 -6.71 -20.42
C LYS A 469 -30.86 -6.10 -19.69
N GLU A 470 -29.95 -5.47 -20.41
CA GLU A 470 -28.79 -4.79 -19.81
C GLU A 470 -29.24 -3.63 -18.91
N LYS A 471 -30.19 -2.81 -19.37
CA LYS A 471 -30.81 -1.75 -18.57
C LYS A 471 -31.43 -2.28 -17.28
N ASP A 472 -32.14 -3.40 -17.34
CA ASP A 472 -32.73 -4.03 -16.15
C ASP A 472 -31.65 -4.51 -15.17
N LEU A 473 -30.56 -5.07 -15.67
CA LEU A 473 -29.42 -5.48 -14.84
C LEU A 473 -28.76 -4.28 -14.16
N PHE A 474 -28.49 -3.21 -14.91
CA PHE A 474 -27.93 -1.97 -14.35
C PHE A 474 -28.85 -1.35 -13.31
N SER A 475 -30.16 -1.38 -13.54
CA SER A 475 -31.16 -0.87 -12.59
C SER A 475 -31.13 -1.64 -11.27
N ARG A 476 -31.00 -2.98 -11.33
CA ARG A 476 -30.84 -3.81 -10.12
C ARG A 476 -29.53 -3.53 -9.39
N GLN A 477 -28.41 -3.45 -10.12
CA GLN A 477 -27.12 -3.12 -9.53
C GLN A 477 -27.12 -1.75 -8.85
N LYS A 478 -27.75 -0.76 -9.48
CA LYS A 478 -27.95 0.57 -8.90
C LYS A 478 -28.72 0.48 -7.58
N GLY A 479 -29.83 -0.26 -7.54
CA GLY A 479 -30.61 -0.46 -6.30
C GLY A 479 -29.78 -1.04 -5.15
N TYR A 480 -28.98 -2.09 -5.42
CA TYR A 480 -28.10 -2.67 -4.40
C TYR A 480 -27.05 -1.68 -3.87
N LEU A 481 -26.50 -0.83 -4.74
CA LEU A 481 -25.53 0.19 -4.33
C LEU A 481 -26.18 1.30 -3.49
N GLU A 482 -27.41 1.68 -3.80
CA GLU A 482 -28.20 2.62 -3.00
C GLU A 482 -28.48 2.07 -1.60
N GLU A 483 -28.92 0.81 -1.49
CA GLU A 483 -29.14 0.13 -0.21
C GLU A 483 -27.85 0.05 0.63
N GLU A 484 -26.73 -0.33 0.02
CA GLU A 484 -25.44 -0.41 0.71
C GLU A 484 -24.95 0.99 1.15
N LEU A 485 -25.19 2.03 0.35
CA LEU A 485 -24.85 3.40 0.71
C LEU A 485 -25.64 3.87 1.92
N ASP A 486 -26.94 3.58 1.96
CA ASP A 486 -27.80 3.94 3.09
C ASP A 486 -27.43 3.18 4.36
N TYR A 487 -27.07 1.90 4.25
CA TYR A 487 -26.53 1.13 5.37
C TYR A 487 -25.24 1.76 5.93
N ARG A 488 -24.31 2.16 5.06
CA ARG A 488 -23.06 2.82 5.49
C ARG A 488 -23.29 4.17 6.14
N LYS A 489 -24.24 4.97 5.63
CA LYS A 489 -24.62 6.25 6.26
C LYS A 489 -25.16 6.02 7.67
N GLN A 490 -26.06 5.07 7.86
CA GLN A 490 -26.61 4.74 9.18
C GLN A 490 -25.51 4.24 10.14
N ALA A 491 -24.59 3.40 9.68
CA ALA A 491 -23.47 2.94 10.49
C ALA A 491 -22.54 4.09 10.89
N LEU A 492 -22.29 5.03 9.99
CA LEU A 492 -21.51 6.24 10.26
C LEU A 492 -22.21 7.11 11.29
N ASP A 493 -23.51 7.38 11.13
CA ASP A 493 -24.29 8.18 12.09
C ASP A 493 -24.27 7.56 13.50
N GLN A 494 -24.38 6.23 13.60
CA GLN A 494 -24.24 5.52 14.87
C GLN A 494 -22.84 5.65 15.47
N ALA A 495 -21.79 5.60 14.65
CA ALA A 495 -20.42 5.80 15.11
C ALA A 495 -20.21 7.23 15.63
N HIS A 496 -20.72 8.24 14.91
CA HIS A 496 -20.67 9.64 15.34
C HIS A 496 -21.41 9.86 16.66
N LEU A 497 -22.58 9.23 16.85
CA LEU A 497 -23.31 9.29 18.11
C LEU A 497 -22.49 8.70 19.27
N ARG A 498 -21.89 7.52 19.08
CA ARG A 498 -21.02 6.90 20.10
C ARG A 498 -19.79 7.75 20.42
N THR A 499 -19.17 8.37 19.42
CA THR A 499 -18.05 9.30 19.64
C THR A 499 -18.48 10.44 20.54
N ARG A 500 -19.62 11.09 20.25
CA ARG A 500 -20.14 12.18 21.06
C ARG A 500 -20.45 11.74 22.50
N GLU A 501 -21.08 10.57 22.69
CA GLU A 501 -21.34 10.03 24.04
C GLU A 501 -20.05 9.76 24.82
N LEU A 502 -18.98 9.31 24.16
CA LEU A 502 -17.68 9.08 24.78
C LEU A 502 -16.97 10.40 25.11
N GLU A 503 -17.07 11.40 24.23
CA GLU A 503 -16.58 12.76 24.47
C GLU A 503 -17.26 13.37 25.71
N ASP A 504 -18.59 13.28 25.81
CA ASP A 504 -19.35 13.77 26.96
C ASP A 504 -18.91 13.09 28.27
N LYS A 505 -18.69 11.76 28.24
CA LYS A 505 -18.17 11.00 29.39
C LYS A 505 -16.76 11.43 29.77
N LEU A 506 -15.88 11.66 28.79
CA LEU A 506 -14.51 12.10 29.00
C LEU A 506 -14.48 13.51 29.61
N GLU A 507 -15.35 14.42 29.15
CA GLU A 507 -15.49 15.76 29.71
C GLU A 507 -16.01 15.73 31.15
N ALA A 508 -16.98 14.87 31.45
CA ALA A 508 -17.46 14.67 32.82
C ALA A 508 -16.34 14.15 33.74
N GLN A 509 -15.54 13.18 33.27
CA GLN A 509 -14.38 12.68 34.01
C GLN A 509 -13.32 13.76 34.23
N ARG A 510 -13.00 14.57 33.22
CA ARG A 510 -12.06 15.70 33.35
C ARG A 510 -12.54 16.72 34.39
N ARG A 511 -13.84 17.03 34.42
CA ARG A 511 -14.42 17.92 35.45
C ARG A 511 -14.27 17.34 36.85
N HIS A 512 -14.58 16.06 37.02
CA HIS A 512 -14.42 15.37 38.32
C HIS A 512 -12.95 15.33 38.78
N LEU A 513 -12.00 15.15 37.84
CA LEU A 513 -10.58 15.14 38.15
C LEU A 513 -10.09 16.53 38.61
N LYS A 514 -10.55 17.60 37.96
CA LYS A 514 -10.28 18.98 38.41
C LYS A 514 -10.84 19.26 39.81
N GLU A 515 -12.05 18.82 40.12
CA GLU A 515 -12.61 18.98 41.47
C GLU A 515 -11.79 18.23 42.53
N LEU A 516 -11.26 17.05 42.20
CA LEU A 516 -10.35 16.30 43.07
C LEU A 516 -9.02 17.03 43.27
N GLU A 517 -8.43 17.56 42.20
CA GLU A 517 -7.20 18.37 42.26
C GLU A 517 -7.40 19.61 43.12
N GLU A 518 -8.52 20.33 42.97
CA GLU A 518 -8.86 21.50 43.79
C GLU A 518 -9.02 21.13 45.28
N LYS A 519 -9.73 20.03 45.57
CA LYS A 519 -9.87 19.52 46.96
C LYS A 519 -8.51 19.11 47.55
N PHE A 520 -7.65 18.48 46.75
CA PHE A 520 -6.32 18.08 47.18
C PHE A 520 -5.42 19.29 47.46
N LEU A 521 -5.42 20.28 46.57
CA LEU A 521 -4.73 21.56 46.76
C LEU A 521 -5.20 22.28 48.02
N PHE A 522 -6.52 22.31 48.26
CA PHE A 522 -7.10 22.90 49.46
C PHE A 522 -6.61 22.19 50.74
N LEU A 523 -6.67 20.85 50.78
CA LEU A 523 -6.16 20.05 51.90
C LEU A 523 -4.66 20.28 52.10
N PHE A 524 -3.87 20.26 51.02
CA PHE A 524 -2.43 20.49 51.06
C PHE A 524 -2.09 21.87 51.64
N LEU A 525 -2.77 22.93 51.19
CA LEU A 525 -2.64 24.29 51.72
C LEU A 525 -3.04 24.35 53.21
N PHE A 526 -4.17 23.74 53.58
CA PHE A 526 -4.65 23.71 54.95
C PHE A 526 -3.64 23.05 55.90
N PHE A 527 -3.14 21.86 55.55
CA PHE A 527 -2.14 21.15 56.36
C PHE A 527 -0.78 21.87 56.39
N SER A 528 -0.36 22.47 55.28
CA SER A 528 0.86 23.27 55.24
C SER A 528 0.77 24.48 56.17
N LEU A 529 -0.38 25.18 56.19
CA LEU A 529 -0.62 26.30 57.09
C LEU A 529 -0.65 25.85 58.56
N ALA A 530 -1.32 24.73 58.84
CA ALA A 530 -1.38 24.15 60.18
C ALA A 530 0.00 23.74 60.70
N PHE A 531 0.89 23.22 59.83
CA PHE A 531 2.26 22.87 60.17
C PHE A 531 3.11 24.10 60.49
N ILE A 532 2.96 25.19 59.72
CA ILE A 532 3.68 26.46 59.97
C ILE A 532 3.22 27.13 61.28
N LEU A 533 1.94 27.00 61.62
CA LEU A 533 1.35 27.61 62.82
C LEU A 533 1.47 26.73 64.08
N TRP A 534 2.09 25.56 63.99
CA TRP A 534 2.30 24.67 65.14
C TRP A 534 3.51 25.15 65.97
N PRO A 535 3.31 25.55 67.24
CA PRO A 535 4.36 26.16 68.09
C PRO A 535 5.43 25.18 68.57
#